data_AF-A0A969H829-F1
#
_entry.id   AF-A0A969H829-F1
#
_cell.length_a   1.000
_cell.length_b   1.000
_cell.length_c   1.000
_cell.angle_alpha   90.00
_cell.angle_beta   90.00
_cell.angle_gamma   90.00
#
_symmetry.space_group_name_H-M   'P 1'
#
loop_
_entity.id
_entity.type
_entity.pdbx_description
1 polymer ?
#
loop_
_entity_poly.entity_id
_entity_poly.type
_entity_poly.pdbx_seq_one_letter_code
_entity_poly.pdbx_strand_id
1 'polypeptide(L)'
;MKQNYRTIDQAKKIIAQEEGVVIKNWGGKLPIALVWPNSYRVGMSSLALHSLYRLFNDEPDVVCERVFLGYQQLPQRDEPLFSLESQRPLDEFAAIAFTISYEMDYFNVVQMLRQAGFPLFAAERDENWPLLIAGGPAVYTNPEPMAEIFDAFAIGEGEAIVPPLIDALWEINQAPRAEAYARLAQVDGMYLPTLHHDGPVPRVWVKDIETRPTVTQIYTPNTEFGDRTLIEIARGCGRGCRFCMAGYVYRPMREMHLDTVLAAARHGLKHRDRIGLVSAAVSDHSWIDQIAIELRKMGARLTASSMRVDPISEPLIKGLAESGNQTLTIAPEAGSARMRKVINKPQADAQILHAVELAAKYNFPQLKMYFMVGQPTETEEDVEAIARMALAARQVFPRNIAINATPYVPKSHTAFQWAAMLPVETLETRIKYLQDRLNPNGVTVRSDSAAWAAVEGTLARGDRRLGRVLARMRKVNLREWARALESEGLSQDDFLRERRLDEKLPWESITTGVSKAFFSWDLRRALRDDLTPACPPAGCLKCNACDEEWALRPNHQAVLGPNLGAYGDNFIPLEVSSQ
;
A
#
# COMPACT_ATOMS: atom_id res chain seq x y z
N MET A 1 2.27 -36.58 5.37
CA MET A 1 3.64 -37.12 5.62
C MET A 1 4.66 -36.75 4.54
N LYS A 2 4.61 -37.26 3.29
CA LYS A 2 5.62 -36.91 2.25
C LYS A 2 5.63 -35.41 1.87
N GLN A 3 4.46 -34.76 1.86
CA GLN A 3 4.32 -33.34 1.50
C GLN A 3 4.91 -32.42 2.59
N ASN A 4 4.69 -32.74 3.87
CA ASN A 4 5.27 -32.02 5.01
C ASN A 4 6.81 -32.01 4.96
N TYR A 5 7.45 -33.12 4.59
CA TYR A 5 8.92 -33.20 4.52
C TYR A 5 9.50 -32.24 3.48
N ARG A 6 8.84 -32.09 2.32
CA ARG A 6 9.28 -31.18 1.26
C ARG A 6 9.17 -29.72 1.69
N THR A 7 8.05 -29.33 2.30
CA THR A 7 7.84 -27.96 2.79
C THR A 7 8.85 -27.61 3.89
N ILE A 8 9.10 -28.53 4.82
CA ILE A 8 10.10 -28.36 5.90
C ILE A 8 11.53 -28.24 5.33
N ASP A 9 11.91 -29.08 4.35
CA ASP A 9 13.22 -28.98 3.71
C ASP A 9 13.41 -27.65 2.97
N GLN A 10 12.36 -27.15 2.31
CA GLN A 10 12.37 -25.83 1.68
C GLN A 10 12.53 -24.69 2.70
N ALA A 11 11.77 -24.73 3.80
CA ALA A 11 11.89 -23.76 4.89
C ALA A 11 13.34 -23.68 5.41
N LYS A 12 13.96 -24.83 5.69
CA LYS A 12 15.35 -24.92 6.17
C LYS A 12 16.35 -24.36 5.16
N LYS A 13 16.15 -24.63 3.87
CA LYS A 13 17.01 -24.09 2.80
C LYS A 13 16.90 -22.58 2.69
N ILE A 14 15.70 -22.02 2.87
CA ILE A 14 15.47 -20.57 2.85
C ILE A 14 16.22 -19.92 4.01
N ILE A 15 16.00 -20.40 5.24
CA ILE A 15 16.67 -19.87 6.44
C ILE A 15 18.19 -19.94 6.32
N ALA A 16 18.73 -21.05 5.79
CA ALA A 16 20.17 -21.20 5.59
C ALA A 16 20.78 -20.17 4.61
N GLN A 17 19.94 -19.49 3.82
CA GLN A 17 20.33 -18.43 2.87
C GLN A 17 19.99 -17.02 3.38
N GLU A 18 19.41 -16.90 4.58
CA GLU A 18 19.09 -15.63 5.19
C GLU A 18 20.23 -15.12 6.07
N GLU A 19 20.39 -13.81 6.07
CA GLU A 19 21.19 -13.07 7.04
C GLU A 19 20.26 -12.14 7.83
N GLY A 20 20.42 -12.07 9.16
CA GLY A 20 19.56 -11.27 10.05
C GLY A 20 18.31 -12.00 10.57
N VAL A 21 18.14 -13.29 10.27
CA VAL A 21 17.07 -14.12 10.85
C VAL A 21 17.23 -14.21 12.37
N VAL A 22 16.12 -14.09 13.10
CA VAL A 22 16.07 -14.20 14.57
C VAL A 22 15.43 -15.52 14.94
N ILE A 23 16.16 -16.35 15.69
CA ILE A 23 15.67 -17.63 16.20
C ILE A 23 15.72 -17.58 17.73
N LYS A 24 14.55 -17.65 18.37
CA LYS A 24 14.42 -17.64 19.83
C LYS A 24 13.86 -18.97 20.35
N ASN A 25 14.24 -19.33 21.58
CA ASN A 25 13.56 -20.41 22.29
C ASN A 25 12.20 -19.92 22.81
N TRP A 26 11.14 -20.68 22.50
CA TRP A 26 9.76 -20.43 22.88
C TRP A 26 9.48 -20.45 24.39
N GLY A 27 10.29 -21.16 25.18
CA GLY A 27 10.07 -21.34 26.62
C GLY A 27 9.88 -19.99 27.34
N GLY A 28 8.69 -19.80 27.92
CA GLY A 28 8.31 -18.61 28.67
C GLY A 28 8.07 -17.36 27.82
N LYS A 29 7.95 -17.47 26.50
CA LYS A 29 7.70 -16.33 25.59
C LYS A 29 6.30 -16.37 25.00
N LEU A 30 5.79 -15.21 24.61
CA LEU A 30 4.56 -15.05 23.85
C LEU A 30 4.82 -15.39 22.37
N PRO A 31 4.22 -16.47 21.83
CA PRO A 31 4.42 -16.84 20.44
C PRO A 31 3.47 -16.09 19.51
N ILE A 32 4.04 -15.38 18.54
CA ILE A 32 3.32 -14.61 17.52
C ILE A 32 3.66 -15.14 16.12
N ALA A 33 2.64 -15.50 15.34
CA ALA A 33 2.79 -15.82 13.93
C ALA A 33 2.60 -14.53 13.12
N LEU A 34 3.67 -14.02 12.50
CA LEU A 34 3.61 -12.88 11.58
C LEU A 34 3.34 -13.39 10.17
N VAL A 35 2.12 -13.20 9.70
CA VAL A 35 1.65 -13.79 8.45
C VAL A 35 1.67 -12.77 7.32
N TRP A 36 2.35 -13.13 6.23
CA TRP A 36 2.18 -12.47 4.94
C TRP A 36 1.31 -13.36 4.05
N PRO A 37 0.09 -12.95 3.67
CA PRO A 37 -0.87 -13.76 2.91
C PRO A 37 -0.52 -13.86 1.42
N ASN A 38 0.73 -14.18 1.11
CA ASN A 38 1.21 -14.40 -0.25
C ASN A 38 2.51 -15.24 -0.18
N SER A 39 3.23 -15.34 -1.29
CA SER A 39 4.52 -16.03 -1.33
C SER A 39 5.60 -15.29 -0.51
N TYR A 40 6.55 -16.05 0.05
CA TYR A 40 7.76 -15.53 0.71
C TYR A 40 8.50 -14.54 -0.18
N ARG A 41 8.65 -14.83 -1.48
CA ARG A 41 9.35 -13.93 -2.41
C ARG A 41 8.74 -12.53 -2.43
N VAL A 42 7.41 -12.45 -2.42
CA VAL A 42 6.68 -11.17 -2.37
C VAL A 42 6.76 -10.56 -0.97
N GLY A 43 6.55 -11.34 0.08
CA GLY A 43 6.56 -10.84 1.46
C GLY A 43 7.92 -10.26 1.88
N MET A 44 9.01 -10.91 1.50
CA MET A 44 10.37 -10.42 1.73
C MET A 44 10.77 -9.24 0.83
N SER A 45 9.87 -8.78 -0.05
CA SER A 45 10.03 -7.53 -0.78
C SER A 45 9.42 -6.34 -0.01
N SER A 46 8.73 -6.60 1.11
CA SER A 46 7.98 -5.61 1.88
C SER A 46 8.74 -5.14 3.11
N LEU A 47 9.05 -3.83 3.14
CA LEU A 47 9.60 -3.18 4.34
C LEU A 47 8.65 -3.27 5.55
N ALA A 48 7.33 -3.36 5.34
CA ALA A 48 6.38 -3.52 6.44
C ALA A 48 6.60 -4.85 7.18
N LEU A 49 6.84 -5.95 6.44
CA LEU A 49 7.13 -7.25 7.06
C LEU A 49 8.45 -7.22 7.83
N HIS A 50 9.49 -6.60 7.25
CA HIS A 50 10.77 -6.41 7.93
C HIS A 50 10.63 -5.61 9.24
N SER A 51 9.91 -4.48 9.21
CA SER A 51 9.69 -3.64 10.37
C SER A 51 8.88 -4.35 11.44
N LEU A 52 7.77 -5.00 11.09
CA LEU A 52 6.95 -5.77 12.04
C LEU A 52 7.74 -6.93 12.67
N TYR A 53 8.50 -7.68 11.86
CA TYR A 53 9.32 -8.78 12.36
C TYR A 53 10.35 -8.31 13.38
N ARG A 54 11.00 -7.17 13.12
CA ARG A 54 11.90 -6.52 14.08
C ARG A 54 11.15 -6.03 15.32
N LEU A 55 10.04 -5.30 15.16
CA LEU A 55 9.28 -4.76 16.30
C LEU A 55 8.87 -5.84 17.31
N PHE A 56 8.38 -6.99 16.84
CA PHE A 56 8.06 -8.10 17.74
C PHE A 56 9.32 -8.78 18.30
N ASN A 57 10.36 -9.00 17.49
CA ASN A 57 11.55 -9.71 17.95
C ASN A 57 12.55 -8.85 18.75
N ASP A 58 12.42 -7.53 18.76
CA ASP A 58 13.16 -6.65 19.66
C ASP A 58 12.70 -6.84 21.12
N GLU A 59 11.46 -7.30 21.34
CA GLU A 59 10.95 -7.62 22.67
C GLU A 59 11.50 -8.97 23.20
N PRO A 60 12.23 -9.01 24.34
CA PRO A 60 12.88 -10.22 24.83
C PRO A 60 11.92 -11.39 25.08
N ASP A 61 10.72 -11.08 25.54
CA ASP A 61 9.71 -12.06 25.96
C ASP A 61 8.76 -12.46 24.82
N VAL A 62 9.00 -12.01 23.59
CA VAL A 62 8.22 -12.39 22.41
C VAL A 62 9.06 -13.29 21.50
N VAL A 63 8.44 -14.35 20.97
CA VAL A 63 8.97 -15.12 19.84
C VAL A 63 8.07 -14.90 18.63
N CYS A 64 8.57 -14.21 17.63
CA CYS A 64 7.82 -13.92 16.41
C CYS A 64 8.40 -14.67 15.22
N GLU A 65 7.58 -15.50 14.60
CA GLU A 65 7.95 -16.35 13.47
C GLU A 65 7.09 -16.03 12.25
N ARG A 66 7.70 -16.08 11.06
CA ARG A 66 7.05 -15.68 9.81
C ARG A 66 6.28 -16.85 9.20
N VAL A 67 5.11 -16.56 8.64
CA VAL A 67 4.30 -17.54 7.92
C VAL A 67 3.94 -16.97 6.54
N PHE A 68 4.06 -17.81 5.51
CA PHE A 68 3.75 -17.46 4.13
C PHE A 68 2.86 -18.53 3.50
N LEU A 69 1.94 -18.13 2.62
CA LEU A 69 1.09 -19.08 1.90
C LEU A 69 1.91 -20.01 0.98
N GLY A 70 3.04 -19.53 0.46
CA GLY A 70 3.99 -20.34 -0.31
C GLY A 70 5.37 -19.70 -0.30
N TYR A 71 6.38 -20.35 -0.88
CA TYR A 71 7.74 -19.78 -0.89
C TYR A 71 8.07 -19.02 -2.18
N GLN A 72 8.18 -19.72 -3.31
CA GLN A 72 8.50 -19.09 -4.61
C GLN A 72 7.27 -18.67 -5.40
N GLN A 73 6.20 -19.47 -5.31
CA GLN A 73 4.92 -19.27 -5.98
C GLN A 73 3.81 -19.69 -5.02
N LEU A 74 2.59 -19.27 -5.30
CA LEU A 74 1.42 -19.73 -4.54
C LEU A 74 1.20 -21.24 -4.79
N PRO A 75 0.91 -22.03 -3.75
CA PRO A 75 0.72 -23.46 -3.88
C PRO A 75 -0.57 -23.74 -4.67
N GLN A 76 -0.53 -24.78 -5.52
CA GLN A 76 -1.71 -25.22 -6.29
C GLN A 76 -2.60 -26.21 -5.54
N ARG A 77 -2.17 -26.65 -4.35
CA ARG A 77 -2.87 -27.63 -3.50
C ARG A 77 -2.79 -27.19 -2.06
N ASP A 78 -3.59 -27.83 -1.21
CA ASP A 78 -3.56 -27.64 0.24
C ASP A 78 -2.25 -28.23 0.78
N GLU A 79 -1.21 -27.41 0.78
CA GLU A 79 0.06 -27.70 1.44
C GLU A 79 -0.07 -27.34 2.93
N PRO A 80 0.53 -28.14 3.83
CA PRO A 80 0.57 -27.80 5.24
C PRO A 80 1.23 -26.44 5.46
N LEU A 81 0.60 -25.61 6.29
CA LEU A 81 1.07 -24.27 6.62
C LEU A 81 1.84 -24.31 7.94
N PHE A 82 3.10 -23.85 7.91
CA PHE A 82 3.98 -23.81 9.08
C PHE A 82 4.71 -22.48 9.16
N SER A 83 5.15 -22.12 10.36
CA SER A 83 6.13 -21.07 10.55
C SER A 83 7.45 -21.39 9.86
N LEU A 84 8.12 -20.36 9.37
CA LEU A 84 9.36 -20.52 8.62
C LEU A 84 10.47 -20.97 9.56
N GLU A 85 10.64 -20.31 10.71
CA GLU A 85 11.75 -20.47 11.67
C GLU A 85 11.78 -21.85 12.31
N SER A 86 10.69 -22.26 12.95
CA SER A 86 10.64 -23.53 13.71
C SER A 86 9.72 -24.60 13.12
N GLN A 87 9.05 -24.32 12.00
CA GLN A 87 8.13 -25.24 11.31
C GLN A 87 6.95 -25.67 12.21
N ARG A 88 6.43 -24.74 13.01
CA ARG A 88 5.27 -24.95 13.88
C ARG A 88 3.94 -24.67 13.17
N PRO A 89 2.89 -25.44 13.47
CA PRO A 89 1.56 -25.16 12.98
C PRO A 89 0.97 -23.91 13.63
N LEU A 90 -0.02 -23.30 12.98
CA LEU A 90 -0.56 -21.98 13.36
C LEU A 90 -1.35 -22.00 14.67
N ASP A 91 -1.95 -23.14 15.01
CA ASP A 91 -2.72 -23.35 16.24
C ASP A 91 -1.86 -23.42 17.51
N GLU A 92 -0.53 -23.52 17.40
CA GLU A 92 0.39 -23.46 18.53
C GLU A 92 0.76 -22.02 18.97
N PHE A 93 0.40 -21.00 18.20
CA PHE A 93 0.69 -19.61 18.52
C PHE A 93 -0.36 -19.02 19.48
N ALA A 94 -0.05 -17.92 20.16
CA ALA A 94 -1.03 -17.20 20.99
C ALA A 94 -1.85 -16.21 20.14
N ALA A 95 -1.21 -15.59 19.16
CA ALA A 95 -1.87 -14.74 18.17
C ALA A 95 -1.25 -14.91 16.78
N ILE A 96 -2.10 -14.71 15.77
CA ILE A 96 -1.74 -14.75 14.37
C ILE A 96 -1.96 -13.35 13.80
N ALA A 97 -0.87 -12.64 13.55
CA ALA A 97 -0.85 -11.27 13.07
C ALA A 97 -0.62 -11.23 11.56
N PHE A 98 -1.68 -11.00 10.80
CA PHE A 98 -1.63 -10.79 9.36
C PHE A 98 -1.25 -9.34 9.03
N THR A 99 -0.35 -9.15 8.07
CA THR A 99 -0.14 -7.86 7.41
C THR A 99 -0.59 -7.95 5.96
N ILE A 100 -1.66 -7.24 5.61
CA ILE A 100 -2.35 -7.34 4.33
C ILE A 100 -2.16 -6.04 3.55
N SER A 101 -1.41 -6.12 2.45
CA SER A 101 -1.06 -4.94 1.66
C SER A 101 -2.03 -4.67 0.52
N TYR A 102 -2.68 -5.72 0.01
CA TYR A 102 -3.56 -5.64 -1.16
C TYR A 102 -4.87 -6.36 -0.88
N GLU A 103 -5.98 -5.84 -1.39
CA GLU A 103 -7.30 -6.44 -1.21
C GLU A 103 -7.38 -7.85 -1.85
N MET A 104 -6.62 -8.08 -2.92
CA MET A 104 -6.53 -9.39 -3.56
C MET A 104 -5.94 -10.47 -2.64
N ASP A 105 -5.20 -10.10 -1.60
CA ASP A 105 -4.69 -11.08 -0.64
C ASP A 105 -5.79 -11.61 0.32
N TYR A 106 -7.01 -11.04 0.31
CA TYR A 106 -8.14 -11.58 1.08
C TYR A 106 -8.49 -13.02 0.67
N PHE A 107 -8.34 -13.36 -0.62
CA PHE A 107 -8.49 -14.74 -1.10
C PHE A 107 -7.44 -15.67 -0.47
N ASN A 108 -6.21 -15.18 -0.34
CA ASN A 108 -5.10 -15.94 0.22
C ASN A 108 -5.27 -16.14 1.72
N VAL A 109 -5.79 -15.14 2.46
CA VAL A 109 -6.14 -15.31 3.89
C VAL A 109 -7.12 -16.46 4.08
N VAL A 110 -8.23 -16.49 3.33
CA VAL A 110 -9.22 -17.57 3.42
C VAL A 110 -8.59 -18.92 3.06
N GLN A 111 -7.72 -18.97 2.05
CA GLN A 111 -6.99 -20.18 1.72
C GLN A 111 -6.09 -20.66 2.87
N MET A 112 -5.34 -19.76 3.50
CA MET A 112 -4.45 -20.10 4.62
C MET A 112 -5.22 -20.65 5.82
N LEU A 113 -6.36 -20.04 6.17
CA LEU A 113 -7.20 -20.53 7.27
C LEU A 113 -7.75 -21.93 6.99
N ARG A 114 -8.19 -22.22 5.75
CA ARG A 114 -8.61 -23.57 5.37
C ARG A 114 -7.46 -24.58 5.43
N GLN A 115 -6.27 -24.21 4.97
CA GLN A 115 -5.09 -25.08 5.01
C GLN A 115 -4.66 -25.40 6.44
N ALA A 116 -4.83 -24.44 7.36
CA ALA A 116 -4.57 -24.63 8.78
C ALA A 116 -5.72 -25.31 9.54
N GLY A 117 -6.86 -25.59 8.89
CA GLY A 117 -8.02 -26.20 9.53
C GLY A 117 -8.80 -25.27 10.46
N PHE A 118 -8.63 -23.96 10.33
CA PHE A 118 -9.30 -22.96 11.17
C PHE A 118 -10.76 -22.78 10.75
N PRO A 119 -11.70 -22.64 11.71
CA PRO A 119 -13.00 -22.05 11.45
C PRO A 119 -12.83 -20.66 10.84
N LEU A 120 -13.51 -20.41 9.72
CA LEU A 120 -13.31 -19.19 8.93
C LEU A 120 -13.84 -17.96 9.65
N PHE A 121 -14.99 -18.09 10.31
CA PHE A 121 -15.63 -16.96 10.96
C PHE A 121 -15.18 -16.82 12.41
N ALA A 122 -14.99 -15.57 12.86
CA ALA A 122 -14.57 -15.29 14.24
C ALA A 122 -15.56 -15.84 15.28
N ALA A 123 -16.86 -15.81 14.97
CA ALA A 123 -17.91 -16.35 15.82
C ALA A 123 -17.84 -17.88 16.04
N GLU A 124 -17.05 -18.60 15.22
CA GLU A 124 -16.87 -20.06 15.33
C GLU A 124 -15.61 -20.44 16.11
N ARG A 125 -14.83 -19.47 16.60
CA ARG A 125 -13.55 -19.69 17.27
C ARG A 125 -13.63 -19.36 18.77
N ASP A 126 -13.58 -20.39 19.61
CA ASP A 126 -13.49 -20.29 21.07
C ASP A 126 -12.05 -20.03 21.58
N GLU A 127 -11.84 -20.06 22.90
CA GLU A 127 -10.57 -19.80 23.57
C GLU A 127 -9.43 -20.76 23.16
N ASN A 128 -9.73 -21.90 22.53
CA ASN A 128 -8.72 -22.84 22.06
C ASN A 128 -8.05 -22.40 20.75
N TRP A 129 -8.62 -21.40 20.08
CA TRP A 129 -8.06 -20.85 18.85
C TRP A 129 -7.29 -19.55 19.12
N PRO A 130 -6.12 -19.36 18.49
CA PRO A 130 -5.39 -18.11 18.62
C PRO A 130 -6.20 -16.94 18.07
N LEU A 131 -5.92 -15.76 18.60
CA LEU A 131 -6.51 -14.51 18.12
C LEU A 131 -6.01 -14.20 16.71
N LEU A 132 -6.93 -13.99 15.76
CA LEU A 132 -6.60 -13.50 14.43
C LEU A 132 -6.64 -11.98 14.40
N ILE A 133 -5.48 -11.37 14.21
CA ILE A 133 -5.31 -9.93 14.10
C ILE A 133 -4.85 -9.59 12.69
N ALA A 134 -5.43 -8.57 12.08
CA ALA A 134 -4.96 -8.08 10.78
C ALA A 134 -4.61 -6.60 10.81
N GLY A 135 -3.55 -6.22 10.11
CA GLY A 135 -3.20 -4.83 9.83
C GLY A 135 -2.74 -4.68 8.39
N GLY A 136 -2.16 -3.52 8.08
CA GLY A 136 -1.63 -3.21 6.77
C GLY A 136 -2.56 -2.34 5.91
N PRO A 137 -2.05 -1.79 4.78
CA PRO A 137 -2.73 -0.77 4.00
C PRO A 137 -4.14 -1.12 3.50
N ALA A 138 -4.41 -2.38 3.12
CA ALA A 138 -5.74 -2.76 2.66
C ALA A 138 -6.76 -2.80 3.82
N VAL A 139 -6.29 -3.17 5.01
CA VAL A 139 -7.11 -3.33 6.22
C VAL A 139 -7.49 -1.97 6.80
N TYR A 140 -6.51 -1.09 7.06
CA TYR A 140 -6.83 0.20 7.69
C TYR A 140 -7.38 1.25 6.71
N THR A 141 -7.64 0.88 5.46
CA THR A 141 -8.46 1.67 4.54
C THR A 141 -9.88 1.11 4.42
N ASN A 142 -10.07 -0.21 4.52
CA ASN A 142 -11.40 -0.80 4.63
C ASN A 142 -11.32 -2.21 5.26
N PRO A 143 -11.59 -2.34 6.57
CA PRO A 143 -11.55 -3.63 7.25
C PRO A 143 -12.82 -4.45 7.03
N GLU A 144 -13.92 -3.82 6.60
CA GLU A 144 -15.24 -4.46 6.53
C GLU A 144 -15.29 -5.74 5.71
N PRO A 145 -14.68 -5.86 4.51
CA PRO A 145 -14.72 -7.08 3.72
C PRO A 145 -14.24 -8.34 4.46
N MET A 146 -13.40 -8.16 5.49
CA MET A 146 -12.83 -9.25 6.30
C MET A 146 -13.39 -9.28 7.73
N ALA A 147 -14.36 -8.43 8.06
CA ALA A 147 -14.81 -8.20 9.43
C ALA A 147 -15.49 -9.40 10.10
N GLU A 148 -16.11 -10.31 9.35
CA GLU A 148 -16.64 -11.55 9.92
C GLU A 148 -15.55 -12.62 10.16
N ILE A 149 -14.35 -12.45 9.58
CA ILE A 149 -13.27 -13.43 9.58
C ILE A 149 -12.26 -13.18 10.69
N PHE A 150 -11.92 -11.93 11.01
CA PHE A 150 -10.90 -11.58 12.01
C PHE A 150 -11.49 -11.22 13.37
N ASP A 151 -10.71 -11.45 14.42
CA ASP A 151 -11.04 -11.06 15.79
C ASP A 151 -10.84 -9.55 16.00
N ALA A 152 -9.74 -9.00 15.45
CA ALA A 152 -9.43 -7.58 15.56
C ALA A 152 -8.60 -7.06 14.38
N PHE A 153 -8.65 -5.75 14.16
CA PHE A 153 -7.89 -5.05 13.14
C PHE A 153 -7.05 -3.93 13.74
N ALA A 154 -5.77 -3.87 13.39
CA ALA A 154 -4.87 -2.78 13.75
C ALA A 154 -4.95 -1.66 12.70
N ILE A 155 -5.56 -0.54 13.09
CA ILE A 155 -5.79 0.64 12.25
C ILE A 155 -4.65 1.63 12.45
N GLY A 156 -3.59 1.50 11.65
CA GLY A 156 -2.47 2.44 11.70
C GLY A 156 -1.10 1.85 11.48
N GLU A 157 -0.10 2.48 12.11
CA GLU A 157 1.32 2.18 11.94
C GLU A 157 1.84 1.28 13.06
N GLY A 158 2.57 0.24 12.67
CA GLY A 158 3.01 -0.82 13.58
C GLY A 158 3.90 -0.30 14.71
N GLU A 159 4.71 0.72 14.48
CA GLU A 159 5.59 1.30 15.50
C GLU A 159 4.82 1.86 16.70
N ALA A 160 3.58 2.32 16.49
CA ALA A 160 2.73 2.83 17.57
C ALA A 160 1.82 1.76 18.18
N ILE A 161 1.35 0.80 17.37
CA ILE A 161 0.35 -0.19 17.80
C ILE A 161 1.00 -1.43 18.42
N VAL A 162 2.12 -1.91 17.87
CA VAL A 162 2.72 -3.19 18.27
C VAL A 162 3.13 -3.23 19.75
N PRO A 163 3.80 -2.22 20.33
CA PRO A 163 4.19 -2.27 21.74
C PRO A 163 3.01 -2.45 22.71
N PRO A 164 1.96 -1.58 22.73
CA PRO A 164 0.82 -1.78 23.62
C PRO A 164 -0.01 -3.02 23.28
N LEU A 165 0.04 -3.49 22.02
CA LEU A 165 -0.58 -4.75 21.63
C LEU A 165 0.14 -5.95 22.26
N ILE A 166 1.47 -5.95 22.33
CA ILE A 166 2.24 -7.02 23.00
C ILE A 166 1.86 -7.11 24.47
N ASP A 167 1.78 -5.97 25.16
CA ASP A 167 1.34 -5.91 26.56
C ASP A 167 -0.06 -6.51 26.74
N ALA A 168 -1.01 -6.09 25.89
CA ALA A 168 -2.37 -6.62 25.89
C ALA A 168 -2.42 -8.12 25.64
N LEU A 169 -1.65 -8.63 24.68
CA LEU A 169 -1.59 -10.06 24.35
C LEU A 169 -1.03 -10.90 25.50
N TRP A 170 -0.08 -10.36 26.26
CA TRP A 170 0.42 -11.01 27.47
C TRP A 170 -0.63 -11.10 28.57
N GLU A 171 -1.36 -10.01 28.81
CA GLU A 171 -2.41 -9.94 29.83
C GLU A 171 -3.57 -10.90 29.53
N ILE A 172 -3.91 -11.10 28.25
CA ILE A 172 -5.06 -11.91 27.82
C ILE A 172 -4.69 -13.34 27.42
N ASN A 173 -3.42 -13.72 27.54
CA ASN A 173 -2.99 -15.07 27.20
C ASN A 173 -3.75 -16.09 28.06
N GLN A 174 -4.57 -16.93 27.44
CA GLN A 174 -5.50 -17.88 28.09
C GLN A 174 -6.70 -17.23 28.82
N ALA A 175 -7.00 -15.95 28.59
CA ALA A 175 -8.20 -15.30 29.10
C ALA A 175 -9.45 -15.72 28.27
N PRO A 176 -10.67 -15.66 28.87
CA PRO A 176 -11.91 -15.82 28.12
C PRO A 176 -12.00 -14.85 26.94
N ARG A 177 -12.60 -15.27 25.81
CA ARG A 177 -12.60 -14.48 24.57
C ARG A 177 -13.20 -13.08 24.75
N ALA A 178 -14.26 -12.97 25.55
CA ALA A 178 -14.91 -11.70 25.84
C ALA A 178 -13.98 -10.72 26.58
N GLU A 179 -13.19 -11.20 27.54
CA GLU A 179 -12.21 -10.39 28.28
C GLU A 179 -11.05 -9.99 27.37
N ALA A 180 -10.59 -10.93 26.53
CA ALA A 180 -9.57 -10.66 25.52
C ALA A 180 -9.99 -9.53 24.57
N TYR A 181 -11.23 -9.58 24.06
CA TYR A 181 -11.77 -8.53 23.19
C TYR A 181 -11.91 -7.18 23.91
N ALA A 182 -12.41 -7.18 25.16
CA ALA A 182 -12.54 -5.96 25.95
C ALA A 182 -11.17 -5.30 26.19
N ARG A 183 -10.13 -6.09 26.46
CA ARG A 183 -8.77 -5.58 26.67
C ARG A 183 -8.11 -5.11 25.37
N LEU A 184 -8.30 -5.82 24.26
CA LEU A 184 -7.80 -5.39 22.95
C LEU A 184 -8.47 -4.09 22.49
N ALA A 185 -9.75 -3.87 22.80
CA ALA A 185 -10.46 -2.63 22.49
C ALA A 185 -9.90 -1.40 23.22
N GLN A 186 -9.13 -1.59 24.29
CA GLN A 186 -8.44 -0.51 25.01
C GLN A 186 -7.09 -0.14 24.39
N VAL A 187 -6.60 -0.91 23.41
CA VAL A 187 -5.39 -0.56 22.66
C VAL A 187 -5.79 0.41 21.55
N ASP A 188 -5.19 1.59 21.55
CA ASP A 188 -5.48 2.62 20.55
C ASP A 188 -5.30 2.07 19.12
N GLY A 189 -6.28 2.35 18.26
CA GLY A 189 -6.29 1.90 16.88
C GLY A 189 -6.79 0.48 16.65
N MET A 190 -7.25 -0.23 17.68
CA MET A 190 -7.83 -1.57 17.50
C MET A 190 -9.33 -1.50 17.16
N TYR A 191 -9.70 -1.94 15.96
CA TYR A 191 -11.09 -2.12 15.54
C TYR A 191 -11.51 -3.58 15.74
N LEU A 192 -12.51 -3.81 16.59
CA LEU A 192 -13.08 -5.14 16.85
C LEU A 192 -14.51 -5.21 16.30
N PRO A 193 -14.79 -6.00 15.25
CA PRO A 193 -16.09 -6.03 14.58
C PRO A 193 -17.27 -6.46 15.44
N THR A 194 -17.01 -7.25 16.48
CA THR A 194 -18.02 -7.81 17.39
C THR A 194 -18.42 -6.84 18.51
N LEU A 195 -17.66 -5.77 18.71
CA LEU A 195 -17.92 -4.78 19.75
C LEU A 195 -18.56 -3.52 19.18
N HIS A 196 -19.35 -2.85 20.03
CA HIS A 196 -19.82 -1.50 19.75
C HIS A 196 -18.67 -0.50 19.96
N HIS A 197 -18.53 0.44 19.02
CA HIS A 197 -17.58 1.55 19.11
C HIS A 197 -18.34 2.86 19.15
N ASP A 198 -17.96 3.76 20.04
CA ASP A 198 -18.52 5.11 20.15
C ASP A 198 -17.96 6.02 19.04
N GLY A 199 -18.22 5.65 17.79
CA GLY A 199 -17.72 6.32 16.60
C GLY A 199 -16.61 5.54 15.86
N PRO A 200 -16.00 6.15 14.82
CA PRO A 200 -14.98 5.49 14.03
C PRO A 200 -13.68 5.33 14.81
N VAL A 201 -13.06 4.14 14.72
CA VAL A 201 -11.75 3.88 15.33
C VAL A 201 -10.67 4.71 14.59
N PRO A 202 -9.92 5.57 15.30
CA PRO A 202 -8.94 6.43 14.67
C PRO A 202 -7.66 5.69 14.31
N ARG A 203 -7.09 6.05 13.16
CA ARG A 203 -5.76 5.62 12.74
C ARG A 203 -4.70 6.13 13.72
N VAL A 204 -3.89 5.21 14.25
CA VAL A 204 -2.73 5.54 15.08
C VAL A 204 -1.46 5.60 14.22
N TRP A 205 -0.58 6.56 14.48
CA TRP A 205 0.64 6.77 13.69
C TRP A 205 1.74 7.42 14.52
N VAL A 206 3.00 7.27 14.11
CA VAL A 206 4.15 7.86 14.83
C VAL A 206 4.51 9.25 14.29
N LYS A 207 4.69 10.25 15.15
CA LYS A 207 5.16 11.58 14.71
C LYS A 207 6.59 11.53 14.16
N ASP A 208 7.44 10.72 14.78
CA ASP A 208 8.84 10.54 14.42
C ASP A 208 9.07 9.15 13.79
N ILE A 209 9.56 9.14 12.55
CA ILE A 209 9.93 7.91 11.81
C ILE A 209 11.43 7.60 11.89
N GLU A 210 12.22 8.47 12.53
CA GLU A 210 13.68 8.35 12.61
C GLU A 210 14.17 7.56 13.81
N THR A 211 13.42 7.53 14.92
CA THR A 211 13.79 6.74 16.10
C THR A 211 13.87 5.23 15.79
N ARG A 212 13.01 4.73 14.91
CA ARG A 212 13.02 3.33 14.44
C ARG A 212 12.87 3.27 12.92
N PRO A 213 13.91 3.62 12.15
CA PRO A 213 13.83 3.68 10.69
C PRO A 213 13.38 2.35 10.09
N THR A 214 12.49 2.43 9.11
CA THR A 214 12.02 1.26 8.38
C THR A 214 13.04 0.91 7.28
N VAL A 215 13.82 -0.14 7.55
CA VAL A 215 14.92 -0.61 6.69
C VAL A 215 14.90 -2.13 6.58
N THR A 216 15.55 -2.69 5.56
CA THR A 216 15.71 -4.15 5.42
C THR A 216 16.33 -4.75 6.68
N GLN A 217 15.69 -5.79 7.23
CA GLN A 217 16.15 -6.49 8.44
C GLN A 217 16.70 -7.89 8.13
N ILE A 218 16.14 -8.52 7.10
CA ILE A 218 16.54 -9.87 6.69
C ILE A 218 17.02 -9.78 5.25
N TYR A 219 18.26 -10.19 5.02
CA TYR A 219 18.87 -10.19 3.71
C TYR A 219 18.76 -11.59 3.11
N THR A 220 18.14 -11.70 1.94
CA THR A 220 17.91 -12.98 1.26
C THR A 220 18.02 -12.80 -0.25
N PRO A 221 18.56 -13.76 -1.01
CA PRO A 221 18.51 -13.72 -2.47
C PRO A 221 17.10 -14.02 -3.02
N ASN A 222 16.21 -14.57 -2.19
CA ASN A 222 14.89 -15.08 -2.61
C ASN A 222 13.79 -14.01 -2.51
N THR A 223 14.03 -12.80 -3.03
CA THR A 223 13.11 -11.65 -3.02
C THR A 223 13.34 -10.77 -4.25
N GLU A 224 12.37 -9.94 -4.66
CA GLU A 224 12.53 -9.05 -5.84
C GLU A 224 13.66 -8.02 -5.65
N PHE A 225 14.00 -7.72 -4.40
CA PHE A 225 14.99 -6.72 -4.03
C PHE A 225 16.22 -7.33 -3.31
N GLY A 226 16.54 -8.60 -3.55
CA GLY A 226 17.57 -9.33 -2.78
C GLY A 226 19.01 -8.82 -2.96
N ASP A 227 19.23 -8.01 -3.98
CA ASP A 227 20.50 -7.37 -4.34
C ASP A 227 20.72 -6.01 -3.68
N ARG A 228 19.80 -5.52 -2.83
CA ARG A 228 19.89 -4.16 -2.25
C ARG A 228 19.37 -4.08 -0.82
N THR A 229 19.83 -3.07 -0.08
CA THR A 229 19.18 -2.64 1.17
C THR A 229 18.10 -1.63 0.85
N LEU A 230 16.86 -1.88 1.27
CA LEU A 230 15.77 -0.92 1.18
C LEU A 230 15.74 -0.01 2.41
N ILE A 231 15.49 1.28 2.18
CA ILE A 231 15.39 2.32 3.21
C ILE A 231 14.15 3.17 2.91
N GLU A 232 13.16 3.19 3.82
CA GLU A 232 12.07 4.15 3.77
C GLU A 232 12.61 5.53 4.11
N ILE A 233 12.59 6.48 3.15
CA ILE A 233 13.08 7.84 3.36
C ILE A 233 11.97 8.83 3.73
N ALA A 234 10.72 8.48 3.43
CA ALA A 234 9.57 9.27 3.81
C ALA A 234 8.31 8.40 3.85
N ARG A 235 7.40 8.75 4.76
CA ARG A 235 6.10 8.12 4.93
C ARG A 235 4.99 9.11 4.58
N GLY A 236 4.10 8.69 3.69
CA GLY A 236 3.02 9.52 3.14
C GLY A 236 3.43 10.40 1.97
N CYS A 237 2.46 11.12 1.41
CA CYS A 237 2.64 11.97 0.23
C CYS A 237 1.87 13.27 0.36
N GLY A 238 2.55 14.41 0.20
CA GLY A 238 1.92 15.73 0.24
C GLY A 238 1.09 16.08 -0.99
N ARG A 239 1.20 15.37 -2.12
CA ARG A 239 0.61 15.86 -3.39
C ARG A 239 -0.91 15.76 -3.49
N GLY A 240 -1.55 14.85 -2.75
CA GLY A 240 -3.01 14.73 -2.72
C GLY A 240 -3.63 14.40 -4.08
N CYS A 241 -3.06 13.44 -4.83
CA CYS A 241 -3.71 12.94 -6.05
C CYS A 241 -5.01 12.21 -5.68
N ARG A 242 -6.12 12.54 -6.33
CA ARG A 242 -7.49 12.21 -5.90
C ARG A 242 -7.90 10.76 -5.93
N PHE A 243 -7.17 9.95 -6.69
CA PHE A 243 -7.31 8.51 -6.75
C PHE A 243 -6.41 7.76 -5.75
N CYS A 244 -5.38 8.43 -5.20
CA CYS A 244 -4.28 7.77 -4.52
C CYS A 244 -4.52 7.73 -3.01
N MET A 245 -4.71 6.53 -2.46
CA MET A 245 -4.84 6.32 -1.01
C MET A 245 -3.69 6.95 -0.22
N ALA A 246 -2.45 6.81 -0.71
CA ALA A 246 -1.27 7.31 -0.01
C ALA A 246 -1.26 8.84 0.19
N GLY A 247 -1.97 9.59 -0.67
CA GLY A 247 -2.12 11.04 -0.57
C GLY A 247 -3.08 11.52 0.52
N TYR A 248 -3.85 10.60 1.13
CA TYR A 248 -4.82 10.90 2.18
C TYR A 248 -4.57 10.08 3.44
N VAL A 249 -4.47 8.76 3.31
CA VAL A 249 -4.44 7.81 4.44
C VAL A 249 -3.19 7.96 5.30
N TYR A 250 -2.05 8.36 4.72
CA TYR A 250 -0.78 8.54 5.43
C TYR A 250 -0.55 9.96 5.92
N ARG A 251 -1.53 10.87 5.84
CA ARG A 251 -1.33 12.25 6.32
C ARG A 251 -1.14 12.27 7.84
N PRO A 252 -0.19 13.06 8.37
CA PRO A 252 0.77 13.88 7.64
C PRO A 252 1.96 13.12 7.03
N MET A 253 2.50 13.69 5.95
CA MET A 253 3.78 13.26 5.38
C MET A 253 4.92 13.55 6.35
N ARG A 254 5.83 12.58 6.49
CA ARG A 254 7.05 12.65 7.32
C ARG A 254 8.24 12.25 6.47
N GLU A 255 9.34 12.99 6.59
CA GLU A 255 10.61 12.72 5.90
C GLU A 255 11.68 12.39 6.93
N MET A 256 12.64 11.52 6.58
CA MET A 256 13.83 11.32 7.39
C MET A 256 14.89 12.36 7.03
N HIS A 257 15.59 12.88 8.03
CA HIS A 257 16.72 13.76 7.84
C HIS A 257 17.85 13.05 7.07
N LEU A 258 18.64 13.84 6.33
CA LEU A 258 19.78 13.36 5.53
C LEU A 258 20.69 12.43 6.36
N ASP A 259 21.04 12.83 7.58
CA ASP A 259 21.97 12.07 8.42
C ASP A 259 21.43 10.69 8.81
N THR A 260 20.13 10.59 9.08
CA THR A 260 19.45 9.33 9.40
C THR A 260 19.46 8.39 8.19
N VAL A 261 19.17 8.93 6.99
CA VAL A 261 19.26 8.16 5.73
C VAL A 261 20.70 7.67 5.48
N LEU A 262 21.71 8.53 5.66
CA LEU A 262 23.11 8.17 5.46
C LEU A 262 23.62 7.17 6.51
N ALA A 263 23.15 7.26 7.75
CA ALA A 263 23.46 6.29 8.80
C ALA A 263 22.88 4.90 8.46
N ALA A 264 21.62 4.84 8.06
CA ALA A 264 20.98 3.62 7.59
C ALA A 264 21.71 3.02 6.37
N ALA A 265 22.11 3.87 5.42
CA ALA A 265 22.87 3.43 4.26
C ALA A 265 24.27 2.89 4.62
N ARG A 266 25.00 3.54 5.54
CA ARG A 266 26.30 3.02 6.03
C ARG A 266 26.17 1.64 6.63
N HIS A 267 25.07 1.37 7.33
CA HIS A 267 24.77 0.03 7.83
C HIS A 267 24.45 -0.94 6.68
N GLY A 268 23.52 -0.56 5.80
CA GLY A 268 23.11 -1.38 4.66
C GLY A 268 24.24 -1.75 3.69
N LEU A 269 25.22 -0.85 3.50
CA LEU A 269 26.40 -1.08 2.66
C LEU A 269 27.35 -2.16 3.19
N LYS A 270 27.20 -2.58 4.46
CA LYS A 270 27.91 -3.75 4.99
C LYS A 270 27.35 -5.06 4.43
N HIS A 271 26.09 -5.05 3.98
CA HIS A 271 25.37 -6.23 3.51
C HIS A 271 25.23 -6.25 1.99
N ARG A 272 24.95 -5.10 1.35
CA ARG A 272 24.72 -4.98 -0.10
C ARG A 272 25.30 -3.67 -0.62
N ASP A 273 25.89 -3.68 -1.80
CA ASP A 273 26.48 -2.49 -2.45
C ASP A 273 25.43 -1.53 -3.05
N ARG A 274 24.16 -1.95 -3.06
CA ARG A 274 23.03 -1.21 -3.62
C ARG A 274 22.04 -0.77 -2.54
N ILE A 275 21.58 0.47 -2.62
CA ILE A 275 20.59 1.09 -1.75
C ILE A 275 19.32 1.40 -2.55
N GLY A 276 18.18 0.91 -2.09
CA GLY A 276 16.86 1.21 -2.62
C GLY A 276 16.13 2.22 -1.75
N LEU A 277 15.87 3.40 -2.32
CA LEU A 277 15.12 4.47 -1.66
C LEU A 277 13.61 4.23 -1.82
N VAL A 278 12.90 4.16 -0.69
CA VAL A 278 11.47 3.85 -0.63
C VAL A 278 10.69 5.04 -0.09
N SER A 279 9.72 5.52 -0.87
CA SER A 279 8.75 6.56 -0.49
C SER A 279 7.64 6.58 -1.54
N ALA A 280 6.46 7.11 -1.18
CA ALA A 280 5.38 7.37 -2.14
C ALA A 280 5.82 8.31 -3.29
N ALA A 281 6.76 9.22 -3.02
CA ALA A 281 7.42 10.06 -4.02
C ALA A 281 8.86 10.36 -3.58
N VAL A 282 9.82 9.54 -4.02
CA VAL A 282 11.25 9.69 -3.65
C VAL A 282 11.80 11.05 -4.08
N SER A 283 11.40 11.52 -5.26
CA SER A 283 11.83 12.81 -5.83
C SER A 283 11.30 14.04 -5.09
N ASP A 284 10.26 13.89 -4.26
CA ASP A 284 9.69 14.99 -3.49
C ASP A 284 10.43 15.22 -2.16
N HIS A 285 11.33 14.32 -1.77
CA HIS A 285 12.07 14.41 -0.51
C HIS A 285 12.97 15.64 -0.47
N SER A 286 12.89 16.45 0.58
CA SER A 286 13.58 17.75 0.67
C SER A 286 15.11 17.68 0.45
N TRP A 287 15.70 16.54 0.79
CA TRP A 287 17.14 16.27 0.68
C TRP A 287 17.52 15.33 -0.47
N ILE A 288 16.63 15.06 -1.43
CA ILE A 288 16.85 13.97 -2.40
C ILE A 288 18.15 14.13 -3.21
N ASP A 289 18.50 15.35 -3.60
CA ASP A 289 19.72 15.64 -4.35
C ASP A 289 20.96 15.33 -3.51
N GLN A 290 20.98 15.80 -2.25
CA GLN A 290 22.08 15.54 -1.31
C GLN A 290 22.18 14.04 -0.98
N ILE A 291 21.06 13.36 -0.75
CA ILE A 291 21.03 11.91 -0.53
C ILE A 291 21.67 11.19 -1.71
N ALA A 292 21.25 11.50 -2.94
CA ALA A 292 21.80 10.86 -4.13
C ALA A 292 23.31 11.13 -4.31
N ILE A 293 23.76 12.35 -4.02
CA ILE A 293 25.17 12.73 -4.11
C ILE A 293 26.02 12.02 -3.06
N GLU A 294 25.62 12.06 -1.79
CA GLU A 294 26.40 11.49 -0.68
C GLU A 294 26.44 9.96 -0.73
N LEU A 295 25.33 9.31 -1.08
CA LEU A 295 25.32 7.86 -1.28
C LEU A 295 26.28 7.43 -2.40
N ARG A 296 26.36 8.18 -3.50
CA ARG A 296 27.34 7.91 -4.57
C ARG A 296 28.77 8.12 -4.10
N LYS A 297 29.05 9.16 -3.29
CA LYS A 297 30.38 9.38 -2.69
C LYS A 297 30.79 8.22 -1.77
N MET A 298 29.82 7.59 -1.11
CA MET A 298 30.02 6.37 -0.32
C MET A 298 30.21 5.10 -1.18
N GLY A 299 30.16 5.21 -2.51
CA GLY A 299 30.28 4.07 -3.43
C GLY A 299 28.99 3.28 -3.62
N ALA A 300 27.84 3.77 -3.12
CA ALA A 300 26.57 3.07 -3.24
C ALA A 300 26.00 3.12 -4.66
N ARG A 301 25.45 1.99 -5.10
CA ARG A 301 24.53 1.95 -6.26
C ARG A 301 23.12 2.29 -5.80
N LEU A 302 22.40 3.11 -6.55
CA LEU A 302 21.08 3.62 -6.19
C LEU A 302 19.98 2.94 -6.98
N THR A 303 18.85 2.71 -6.32
CA THR A 303 17.56 2.40 -6.95
C THR A 303 16.45 3.19 -6.23
N ALA A 304 15.34 3.44 -6.91
CA ALA A 304 14.20 4.18 -6.35
C ALA A 304 12.90 3.48 -6.70
N SER A 305 11.95 3.50 -5.78
CA SER A 305 10.62 2.89 -5.93
C SER A 305 9.68 3.72 -6.81
N SER A 306 9.35 4.94 -6.38
CA SER A 306 8.41 5.84 -7.04
C SER A 306 9.05 7.21 -7.30
N MET A 307 8.93 7.70 -8.53
CA MET A 307 9.46 9.00 -8.95
C MET A 307 8.36 9.85 -9.59
N ARG A 308 8.29 11.12 -9.20
CA ARG A 308 7.52 12.15 -9.91
C ARG A 308 8.44 12.90 -10.85
N VAL A 309 7.84 13.55 -11.85
CA VAL A 309 8.55 14.43 -12.78
C VAL A 309 8.54 15.90 -12.33
N ASP A 310 7.98 16.19 -11.16
CA ASP A 310 7.92 17.55 -10.62
C ASP A 310 8.01 17.55 -9.08
N PRO A 311 9.14 18.00 -8.49
CA PRO A 311 10.37 18.37 -9.19
C PRO A 311 11.09 17.13 -9.75
N ILE A 312 11.88 17.32 -10.81
CA ILE A 312 12.74 16.29 -11.35
C ILE A 312 14.17 16.47 -10.83
N SER A 313 14.67 15.47 -10.10
CA SER A 313 16.03 15.47 -9.57
C SER A 313 17.01 14.89 -10.58
N GLU A 314 17.73 15.77 -11.30
CA GLU A 314 18.80 15.33 -12.18
C GLU A 314 19.94 14.59 -11.44
N PRO A 315 20.36 15.00 -10.21
CA PRO A 315 21.32 14.23 -9.41
C PRO A 315 20.88 12.79 -9.13
N LEU A 316 19.60 12.58 -8.79
CA LEU A 316 19.02 11.25 -8.61
C LEU A 316 19.02 10.46 -9.92
N ILE A 317 18.54 11.05 -11.02
CA ILE A 317 18.48 10.36 -12.34
C ILE A 317 19.87 9.95 -12.80
N LYS A 318 20.86 10.83 -12.68
CA LYS A 318 22.26 10.53 -12.97
C LYS A 318 22.74 9.36 -12.10
N GLY A 319 22.45 9.40 -10.80
CA GLY A 319 22.82 8.33 -9.88
C GLY A 319 22.19 6.99 -10.21
N LEU A 320 20.91 6.97 -10.61
CA LEU A 320 20.23 5.76 -11.08
C LEU A 320 20.90 5.21 -12.36
N ALA A 321 21.22 6.07 -13.32
CA ALA A 321 21.86 5.67 -14.57
C ALA A 321 23.25 5.05 -14.34
N GLU A 322 24.12 5.73 -13.57
CA GLU A 322 25.47 5.25 -13.23
C GLU A 322 25.42 3.96 -12.40
N SER A 323 24.34 3.76 -11.64
CA SER A 323 24.10 2.53 -10.88
C SER A 323 23.66 1.36 -11.76
N GLY A 324 23.48 1.56 -13.07
CA GLY A 324 23.12 0.53 -14.05
C GLY A 324 21.64 0.17 -14.05
N ASN A 325 20.75 1.07 -13.61
CA ASN A 325 19.31 0.86 -13.69
C ASN A 325 18.88 0.72 -15.16
N GLN A 326 18.12 -0.33 -15.45
CA GLN A 326 17.71 -0.64 -16.82
C GLN A 326 16.53 0.20 -17.30
N THR A 327 15.78 0.77 -16.36
CA THR A 327 14.52 1.46 -16.65
C THR A 327 14.41 2.74 -15.84
N LEU A 328 14.07 3.84 -16.50
CA LEU A 328 13.49 5.00 -15.83
C LEU A 328 11.97 4.90 -15.93
N THR A 329 11.27 5.06 -14.81
CA THR A 329 9.80 5.03 -14.76
C THR A 329 9.28 6.42 -14.44
N ILE A 330 8.33 6.90 -15.21
CA ILE A 330 7.61 8.15 -14.98
C ILE A 330 6.11 7.88 -14.95
N ALA A 331 5.35 8.65 -14.17
CA ALA A 331 3.92 8.42 -13.99
C ALA A 331 3.11 9.67 -14.32
N PRO A 332 2.77 9.92 -15.60
CA PRO A 332 1.81 10.95 -15.98
C PRO A 332 0.40 10.73 -15.41
N GLU A 333 -0.02 9.47 -15.29
CA GLU A 333 -1.36 8.97 -14.92
C GLU A 333 -2.50 9.35 -15.89
N ALA A 334 -2.40 10.49 -16.54
CA ALA A 334 -3.35 10.95 -17.55
C ALA A 334 -2.62 11.61 -18.72
N GLY A 335 -3.19 11.45 -19.92
CA GLY A 335 -2.64 12.01 -21.15
C GLY A 335 -2.94 13.49 -21.34
N SER A 336 -4.13 13.95 -20.95
CA SER A 336 -4.53 15.35 -21.14
C SER A 336 -4.20 16.21 -19.90
N ALA A 337 -3.86 17.47 -20.14
CA ALA A 337 -3.67 18.45 -19.06
C ALA A 337 -4.94 18.63 -18.22
N ARG A 338 -6.12 18.50 -18.83
CA ARG A 338 -7.41 18.54 -18.13
C ARG A 338 -7.53 17.40 -17.13
N MET A 339 -7.34 16.15 -17.57
CA MET A 339 -7.43 14.98 -16.68
C MET A 339 -6.38 15.00 -15.58
N ARG A 340 -5.18 15.51 -15.88
CA ARG A 340 -4.15 15.78 -14.85
C ARG A 340 -4.63 16.78 -13.79
N LYS A 341 -5.46 17.77 -14.12
CA LYS A 341 -6.12 18.63 -13.12
C LYS A 341 -7.21 17.89 -12.36
N VAL A 342 -8.07 17.14 -13.06
CA VAL A 342 -9.15 16.33 -12.45
C VAL A 342 -8.60 15.43 -11.35
N ILE A 343 -7.46 14.77 -11.57
CA ILE A 343 -6.85 13.87 -10.57
C ILE A 343 -5.88 14.56 -9.61
N ASN A 344 -5.77 15.88 -9.68
CA ASN A 344 -4.85 16.71 -8.89
C ASN A 344 -3.37 16.29 -9.04
N LYS A 345 -2.93 16.14 -10.29
CA LYS A 345 -1.54 15.87 -10.69
C LYS A 345 -1.13 16.84 -11.81
N PRO A 346 -0.99 18.16 -11.53
CA PRO A 346 -0.90 19.23 -12.54
C PRO A 346 0.43 19.35 -13.29
N GLN A 347 1.11 18.24 -13.56
CA GLN A 347 2.36 18.23 -14.31
C GLN A 347 2.10 18.76 -15.74
N ALA A 348 2.94 19.68 -16.21
CA ALA A 348 2.86 20.16 -17.58
C ALA A 348 3.47 19.13 -18.55
N ASP A 349 3.03 19.13 -19.81
CA ASP A 349 3.59 18.25 -20.83
C ASP A 349 5.10 18.47 -21.00
N ALA A 350 5.55 19.72 -20.91
CA ALA A 350 6.96 20.08 -20.97
C ALA A 350 7.78 19.43 -19.84
N GLN A 351 7.25 19.33 -18.61
CA GLN A 351 7.95 18.68 -17.50
C GLN A 351 8.05 17.17 -17.71
N ILE A 352 7.01 16.55 -18.25
CA ILE A 352 7.02 15.12 -18.57
C ILE A 352 8.03 14.83 -19.70
N LEU A 353 7.99 15.62 -20.77
CA LEU A 353 8.94 15.48 -21.89
C LEU A 353 10.37 15.74 -21.45
N HIS A 354 10.59 16.70 -20.54
CA HIS A 354 11.92 16.92 -19.97
C HIS A 354 12.43 15.68 -19.21
N ALA A 355 11.57 14.94 -18.51
CA ALA A 355 11.96 13.66 -17.91
C ALA A 355 12.37 12.61 -18.95
N VAL A 356 11.69 12.60 -20.11
CA VAL A 356 12.05 11.75 -21.25
C VAL A 356 13.40 12.15 -21.84
N GLU A 357 13.68 13.46 -21.95
CA GLU A 357 14.98 13.99 -22.40
C GLU A 357 16.11 13.58 -21.46
N LEU A 358 15.90 13.64 -20.14
CA LEU A 358 16.88 13.17 -19.16
C LEU A 358 17.10 11.66 -19.28
N ALA A 359 16.04 10.87 -19.50
CA ALA A 359 16.17 9.44 -19.77
C ALA A 359 17.02 9.18 -21.03
N ALA A 360 16.82 10.00 -22.07
CA ALA A 360 17.59 9.95 -23.31
C ALA A 360 19.07 10.28 -23.06
N LYS A 361 19.32 11.44 -22.43
CA LYS A 361 20.64 11.99 -22.07
C LYS A 361 21.48 11.02 -21.26
N TYR A 362 20.90 10.38 -20.26
CA TYR A 362 21.60 9.46 -19.36
C TYR A 362 21.61 8.00 -19.84
N ASN A 363 21.25 7.77 -21.12
CA ASN A 363 21.37 6.46 -21.76
C ASN A 363 20.61 5.32 -21.08
N PHE A 364 19.44 5.61 -20.49
CA PHE A 364 18.58 4.53 -20.01
C PHE A 364 18.17 3.60 -21.16
N PRO A 365 18.27 2.26 -21.00
CA PRO A 365 17.85 1.31 -22.03
C PRO A 365 16.35 1.32 -22.29
N GLN A 366 15.56 1.55 -21.24
CA GLN A 366 14.10 1.53 -21.28
C GLN A 366 13.49 2.71 -20.54
N LEU A 367 12.39 3.25 -21.09
CA LEU A 367 11.49 4.16 -20.42
C LEU A 367 10.16 3.44 -20.16
N LYS A 368 9.64 3.54 -18.93
CA LYS A 368 8.28 3.11 -18.59
C LYS A 368 7.41 4.32 -18.23
N MET A 369 6.19 4.37 -18.76
CA MET A 369 5.22 5.42 -18.44
C MET A 369 3.94 4.82 -17.86
N TYR A 370 3.48 5.30 -16.73
CA TYR A 370 2.24 4.81 -16.09
C TYR A 370 1.06 5.75 -16.36
N PHE A 371 -0.01 5.17 -16.84
CA PHE A 371 -1.30 5.79 -17.11
C PHE A 371 -2.42 4.98 -16.46
N MET A 372 -3.48 5.65 -16.08
CA MET A 372 -4.74 5.02 -15.72
C MET A 372 -5.78 5.25 -16.82
N VAL A 373 -6.67 4.29 -16.98
CA VAL A 373 -7.80 4.35 -17.93
C VAL A 373 -9.10 4.14 -17.17
N GLY A 374 -10.11 4.93 -17.49
CA GLY A 374 -11.43 4.91 -16.85
C GLY A 374 -11.56 5.81 -15.63
N GLN A 375 -10.73 6.86 -15.55
CA GLN A 375 -10.79 7.83 -14.45
C GLN A 375 -12.11 8.63 -14.48
N PRO A 376 -12.58 9.18 -13.34
CA PRO A 376 -13.80 10.00 -13.32
C PRO A 376 -13.72 11.16 -14.32
N THR A 377 -14.79 11.36 -15.10
CA THR A 377 -14.89 12.37 -16.18
C THR A 377 -14.00 12.14 -17.42
N GLU A 378 -13.30 11.01 -17.53
CA GLU A 378 -12.41 10.72 -18.68
C GLU A 378 -13.19 10.47 -19.98
N THR A 379 -12.86 11.23 -21.02
CA THR A 379 -13.45 11.12 -22.36
C THR A 379 -12.52 10.38 -23.32
N GLU A 380 -13.03 9.99 -24.49
CA GLU A 380 -12.19 9.36 -25.54
C GLU A 380 -11.06 10.27 -26.03
N GLU A 381 -11.24 11.59 -26.00
CA GLU A 381 -10.19 12.56 -26.35
C GLU A 381 -9.06 12.56 -25.32
N ASP A 382 -9.37 12.31 -24.04
CA ASP A 382 -8.36 12.16 -22.99
C ASP A 382 -7.57 10.85 -23.14
N VAL A 383 -8.23 9.78 -23.59
CA VAL A 383 -7.58 8.50 -23.94
C VAL A 383 -6.66 8.69 -25.15
N GLU A 384 -7.09 9.39 -26.20
CA GLU A 384 -6.22 9.72 -27.33
C GLU A 384 -5.03 10.60 -26.90
N ALA A 385 -5.22 11.48 -25.92
CA ALA A 385 -4.12 12.27 -25.37
C ALA A 385 -3.01 11.39 -24.75
N ILE A 386 -3.34 10.21 -24.20
CA ILE A 386 -2.34 9.23 -23.73
C ILE A 386 -1.50 8.76 -24.91
N ALA A 387 -2.15 8.39 -26.03
CA ALA A 387 -1.44 7.95 -27.22
C ALA A 387 -0.54 9.04 -27.80
N ARG A 388 -1.04 10.29 -27.90
CA ARG A 388 -0.24 11.43 -28.37
C ARG A 388 0.99 11.68 -27.51
N MET A 389 0.85 11.61 -26.18
CA MET A 389 1.97 11.79 -25.26
C MET A 389 3.02 10.68 -25.42
N ALA A 390 2.60 9.42 -25.51
CA ALA A 390 3.52 8.30 -25.70
C ALA A 390 4.27 8.38 -27.04
N LEU A 391 3.60 8.82 -28.11
CA LEU A 391 4.23 9.07 -29.41
C LEU A 391 5.21 10.24 -29.37
N ALA A 392 4.89 11.32 -28.65
CA ALA A 392 5.83 12.43 -28.43
C ALA A 392 7.08 11.96 -27.66
N ALA A 393 6.90 11.14 -26.61
CA ALA A 393 8.01 10.53 -25.89
C ALA A 393 8.86 9.63 -26.80
N ARG A 394 8.24 8.90 -27.74
CA ARG A 394 8.93 8.04 -28.73
C ARG A 394 9.80 8.82 -29.71
N GLN A 395 9.46 10.07 -30.00
CA GLN A 395 10.29 10.95 -30.84
C GLN A 395 11.57 11.39 -30.13
N VAL A 396 11.47 11.65 -28.81
CA VAL A 396 12.60 12.10 -27.97
C VAL A 396 13.47 10.92 -27.52
N PHE A 397 12.87 9.78 -27.21
CA PHE A 397 13.55 8.58 -26.71
C PHE A 397 13.43 7.46 -27.74
N PRO A 398 14.44 7.27 -28.61
CA PRO A 398 14.34 6.32 -29.73
C PRO A 398 14.57 4.85 -29.35
N ARG A 399 14.68 4.55 -28.04
CA ARG A 399 14.92 3.23 -27.46
C ARG A 399 13.60 2.60 -26.98
N ASN A 400 13.67 1.59 -26.12
CA ASN A 400 12.50 0.83 -25.68
C ASN A 400 11.55 1.66 -24.81
N ILE A 401 10.32 1.88 -25.27
CA ILE A 401 9.25 2.49 -24.47
C ILE A 401 8.18 1.46 -24.18
N ALA A 402 7.79 1.36 -22.92
CA ALA A 402 6.57 0.65 -22.52
C ALA A 402 5.66 1.58 -21.72
N ILE A 403 4.36 1.51 -21.98
CA ILE A 403 3.36 2.13 -21.12
C ILE A 403 2.56 1.06 -20.38
N ASN A 404 2.18 1.36 -19.14
CA ASN A 404 1.14 0.62 -18.43
C ASN A 404 -0.14 1.47 -18.46
N ALA A 405 -1.22 0.93 -19.00
CA ALA A 405 -2.54 1.54 -19.05
C ALA A 405 -3.47 0.77 -18.10
N THR A 406 -3.34 1.04 -16.79
CA THR A 406 -4.02 0.26 -15.74
C THR A 406 -5.47 0.73 -15.58
N PRO A 407 -6.47 -0.18 -15.47
CA PRO A 407 -7.83 0.20 -15.14
C PRO A 407 -7.91 0.98 -13.83
N TYR A 408 -8.64 2.09 -13.82
CA TYR A 408 -8.88 2.85 -12.62
C TYR A 408 -9.76 2.05 -11.64
N VAL A 409 -9.27 1.89 -10.40
CA VAL A 409 -10.01 1.26 -9.31
C VAL A 409 -10.33 2.30 -8.25
N PRO A 410 -11.62 2.57 -7.96
CA PRO A 410 -11.99 3.48 -6.87
C PRO A 410 -11.65 2.87 -5.51
N LYS A 411 -11.04 3.67 -4.64
CA LYS A 411 -10.58 3.25 -3.31
C LYS A 411 -11.27 4.04 -2.21
N SER A 412 -11.50 3.39 -1.06
CA SER A 412 -11.96 4.05 0.17
C SER A 412 -10.97 5.14 0.62
N HIS A 413 -11.47 6.12 1.37
CA HIS A 413 -10.67 7.26 1.87
C HIS A 413 -9.86 7.98 0.78
N THR A 414 -10.45 8.14 -0.41
CA THR A 414 -9.95 9.01 -1.48
C THR A 414 -11.04 10.01 -1.86
N ALA A 415 -10.68 11.09 -2.56
CA ALA A 415 -11.69 12.03 -3.06
C ALA A 415 -12.67 11.34 -4.03
N PHE A 416 -12.21 10.31 -4.75
CA PHE A 416 -13.04 9.53 -5.68
C PHE A 416 -13.73 8.31 -5.05
N GLN A 417 -13.78 8.20 -3.72
CA GLN A 417 -14.44 7.06 -3.05
C GLN A 417 -15.93 6.88 -3.45
N TRP A 418 -16.60 7.95 -3.88
CA TRP A 418 -17.98 7.94 -4.37
C TRP A 418 -18.12 7.72 -5.88
N ALA A 419 -17.06 7.87 -6.66
CA ALA A 419 -17.14 7.77 -8.12
C ALA A 419 -17.39 6.32 -8.57
N ALA A 420 -18.13 6.12 -9.66
CA ALA A 420 -18.27 4.80 -10.25
C ALA A 420 -16.94 4.28 -10.80
N MET A 421 -16.76 2.95 -10.82
CA MET A 421 -15.80 2.31 -11.72
C MET A 421 -16.44 2.17 -13.10
N LEU A 422 -15.68 2.40 -14.17
CA LEU A 422 -16.17 2.24 -15.53
C LEU A 422 -16.44 0.75 -15.85
N PRO A 423 -17.45 0.40 -16.67
CA PRO A 423 -17.70 -0.98 -17.06
C PRO A 423 -16.48 -1.66 -17.69
N VAL A 424 -16.34 -2.97 -17.44
CA VAL A 424 -15.21 -3.79 -17.88
C VAL A 424 -15.03 -3.72 -19.40
N GLU A 425 -16.12 -3.82 -20.15
CA GLU A 425 -16.12 -3.80 -21.62
C GLU A 425 -15.60 -2.46 -22.17
N THR A 426 -15.93 -1.35 -21.50
CA THR A 426 -15.45 -0.03 -21.91
C THR A 426 -13.95 0.14 -21.62
N LEU A 427 -13.49 -0.34 -20.46
CA LEU A 427 -12.07 -0.35 -20.10
C LEU A 427 -11.26 -1.17 -21.11
N GLU A 428 -11.71 -2.38 -21.43
CA GLU A 428 -11.07 -3.26 -22.42
C GLU A 428 -11.02 -2.61 -23.81
N THR A 429 -12.11 -1.95 -24.23
CA THR A 429 -12.16 -1.22 -25.51
C THR A 429 -11.12 -0.10 -25.57
N ARG A 430 -11.01 0.72 -24.51
CA ARG A 430 -10.03 1.81 -24.43
C ARG A 430 -8.58 1.31 -24.36
N ILE A 431 -8.32 0.23 -23.62
CA ILE A 431 -7.00 -0.40 -23.56
C ILE A 431 -6.60 -0.96 -24.93
N LYS A 432 -7.54 -1.63 -25.61
CA LYS A 432 -7.33 -2.14 -26.96
C LYS A 432 -7.05 -1.02 -27.95
N TYR A 433 -7.76 0.11 -27.85
CA TYR A 433 -7.50 1.29 -28.66
C TYR A 433 -6.04 1.77 -28.51
N LEU A 434 -5.54 1.88 -27.28
CA LEU A 434 -4.15 2.26 -27.03
C LEU A 434 -3.16 1.25 -27.61
N GLN A 435 -3.41 -0.05 -27.46
CA GLN A 435 -2.59 -1.12 -28.05
C GLN A 435 -2.51 -1.00 -29.57
N ASP A 436 -3.67 -0.88 -30.24
CA ASP A 436 -3.76 -0.80 -31.70
C ASP A 436 -3.09 0.48 -32.23
N ARG A 437 -3.15 1.59 -31.47
CA ARG A 437 -2.54 2.87 -31.84
C ARG A 437 -1.02 2.92 -31.63
N LEU A 438 -0.52 2.32 -30.54
CA LEU A 438 0.86 2.51 -30.07
C LEU A 438 1.82 1.36 -30.42
N ASN A 439 1.36 0.11 -30.40
CA ASN A 439 2.23 -1.04 -30.69
C ASN A 439 2.88 -0.95 -32.09
N PRO A 440 2.18 -0.54 -33.18
CA PRO A 440 2.80 -0.35 -34.50
C PRO A 440 3.90 0.71 -34.52
N ASN A 441 3.93 1.61 -33.55
CA ASN A 441 4.92 2.68 -33.42
C ASN A 441 6.07 2.31 -32.46
N GLY A 442 6.20 1.03 -32.10
CA GLY A 442 7.27 0.52 -31.24
C GLY A 442 7.14 0.94 -29.77
N VAL A 443 5.93 1.29 -29.33
CA VAL A 443 5.61 1.55 -27.92
C VAL A 443 4.80 0.37 -27.40
N THR A 444 5.35 -0.39 -26.45
CA THR A 444 4.65 -1.55 -25.88
C THR A 444 3.57 -1.11 -24.90
N VAL A 445 2.32 -1.51 -25.12
CA VAL A 445 1.22 -1.25 -24.17
C VAL A 445 0.96 -2.49 -23.31
N ARG A 446 1.03 -2.34 -21.99
CA ARG A 446 0.64 -3.35 -21.00
C ARG A 446 -0.54 -2.86 -20.19
N SER A 447 -1.34 -3.79 -19.68
CA SER A 447 -2.47 -3.48 -18.82
C SER A 447 -2.79 -4.67 -17.92
N ASP A 448 -3.34 -4.37 -16.75
CA ASP A 448 -3.93 -5.37 -15.87
C ASP A 448 -5.32 -5.79 -16.39
N SER A 449 -5.83 -6.92 -15.91
CA SER A 449 -7.16 -7.40 -16.32
C SER A 449 -8.25 -6.50 -15.75
N ALA A 450 -9.07 -5.90 -16.63
CA ALA A 450 -10.20 -5.07 -16.23
C ALA A 450 -11.21 -5.84 -15.35
N ALA A 451 -11.44 -7.12 -15.65
CA ALA A 451 -12.30 -7.98 -14.84
C ALA A 451 -11.74 -8.20 -13.41
N TRP A 452 -10.44 -8.42 -13.25
CA TRP A 452 -9.82 -8.52 -11.91
C TRP A 452 -9.74 -7.16 -11.20
N ALA A 453 -9.53 -6.06 -11.93
CA ALA A 453 -9.63 -4.72 -11.37
C ALA A 453 -11.03 -4.44 -10.81
N ALA A 454 -12.08 -4.97 -11.46
CA ALA A 454 -13.44 -4.88 -10.96
C ALA A 454 -13.62 -5.69 -9.67
N VAL A 455 -12.99 -6.85 -9.54
CA VAL A 455 -12.96 -7.62 -8.28
C VAL A 455 -12.27 -6.82 -7.19
N GLU A 456 -11.10 -6.24 -7.49
CA GLU A 456 -10.36 -5.39 -6.57
C GLU A 456 -11.19 -4.18 -6.10
N GLY A 457 -11.88 -3.49 -7.01
CA GLY A 457 -12.77 -2.37 -6.66
C GLY A 457 -13.95 -2.78 -5.79
N THR A 458 -14.43 -4.01 -5.96
CA THR A 458 -15.48 -4.59 -5.10
C THR A 458 -14.97 -4.84 -3.70
N LEU A 459 -13.79 -5.44 -3.56
CA LEU A 459 -13.17 -5.69 -2.26
C LEU A 459 -12.78 -4.36 -1.57
N ALA A 460 -12.19 -3.41 -2.30
CA ALA A 460 -11.76 -2.12 -1.76
C ALA A 460 -12.92 -1.28 -1.21
N ARG A 461 -14.12 -1.38 -1.83
CA ARG A 461 -15.31 -0.62 -1.42
C ARG A 461 -16.44 -1.51 -0.89
N GLY A 462 -16.09 -2.71 -0.47
CA GLY A 462 -17.00 -3.73 0.02
C GLY A 462 -17.44 -3.52 1.46
N ASP A 463 -18.49 -4.23 1.84
CA ASP A 463 -18.91 -4.40 3.24
C ASP A 463 -18.69 -5.84 3.72
N ARG A 464 -19.02 -6.09 5.00
CA ARG A 464 -18.82 -7.38 5.67
C ARG A 464 -19.45 -8.59 5.01
N ARG A 465 -20.46 -8.42 4.15
CA ARG A 465 -21.06 -9.54 3.41
C ARG A 465 -20.06 -10.20 2.47
N LEU A 466 -19.02 -9.48 2.03
CA LEU A 466 -17.97 -10.06 1.20
C LEU A 466 -17.14 -11.14 1.92
N GLY A 467 -17.10 -11.15 3.25
CA GLY A 467 -16.46 -12.22 4.01
C GLY A 467 -17.07 -13.60 3.68
N ARG A 468 -18.40 -13.65 3.53
CA ARG A 468 -19.12 -14.88 3.16
C ARG A 468 -18.89 -15.28 1.70
N VAL A 469 -18.81 -14.30 0.79
CA VAL A 469 -18.47 -14.53 -0.62
C VAL A 469 -17.10 -15.20 -0.72
N LEU A 470 -16.09 -14.62 -0.04
CA LEU A 470 -14.73 -15.17 0.02
C LEU A 470 -14.73 -16.57 0.64
N ALA A 471 -15.46 -16.77 1.74
CA ALA A 471 -15.58 -18.05 2.44
C ALA A 471 -16.30 -19.15 1.62
N ARG A 472 -17.05 -18.82 0.57
CA ARG A 472 -17.69 -19.80 -0.32
C ARG A 472 -16.83 -20.23 -1.51
N MET A 473 -15.88 -19.41 -1.92
CA MET A 473 -15.04 -19.71 -3.09
C MET A 473 -14.09 -20.86 -2.80
N ARG A 474 -14.03 -21.85 -3.69
CA ARG A 474 -13.08 -22.98 -3.57
C ARG A 474 -11.81 -22.74 -4.38
N LYS A 475 -11.92 -22.00 -5.48
CA LYS A 475 -10.83 -21.58 -6.35
C LYS A 475 -10.98 -20.10 -6.67
N VAL A 476 -9.84 -19.42 -6.73
CA VAL A 476 -9.77 -18.00 -7.08
C VAL A 476 -9.84 -17.86 -8.60
N ASN A 477 -11.06 -17.69 -9.12
CA ASN A 477 -11.31 -17.38 -10.53
C ASN A 477 -12.62 -16.60 -10.69
N LEU A 478 -12.75 -15.88 -11.81
CA LEU A 478 -13.89 -14.99 -12.08
C LEU A 478 -15.25 -15.71 -12.09
N ARG A 479 -15.30 -16.98 -12.54
CA ARG A 479 -16.54 -17.76 -12.58
C ARG A 479 -17.01 -18.12 -11.17
N GLU A 480 -16.11 -18.58 -10.31
CA GLU A 480 -16.45 -18.88 -8.92
C GLU A 480 -16.75 -17.61 -8.12
N TRP A 481 -16.06 -16.50 -8.40
CA TRP A 481 -16.36 -15.18 -7.83
C TRP A 481 -17.81 -14.76 -8.11
N ALA A 482 -18.22 -14.76 -9.39
CA ALA A 482 -19.58 -14.41 -9.78
C ALA A 482 -20.63 -15.31 -9.12
N ARG A 483 -20.39 -16.63 -9.10
CA ARG A 483 -21.28 -17.60 -8.44
C ARG A 483 -21.38 -17.39 -6.93
N ALA A 484 -20.27 -17.07 -6.27
CA ALA A 484 -20.23 -16.83 -4.83
C ALA A 484 -21.04 -15.58 -4.46
N LEU A 485 -20.87 -14.49 -5.21
CA LEU A 485 -21.68 -13.26 -5.09
C LEU A 485 -23.17 -13.55 -5.24
N GLU A 486 -23.57 -14.21 -6.33
CA GLU A 486 -24.96 -14.57 -6.60
C GLU A 486 -25.57 -15.41 -5.46
N SER A 487 -24.80 -16.35 -4.90
CA SER A 487 -25.24 -17.21 -3.80
C SER A 487 -25.44 -16.49 -2.46
N GLU A 488 -24.89 -15.29 -2.33
CA GLU A 488 -25.10 -14.36 -1.20
C GLU A 488 -26.10 -13.24 -1.56
N GLY A 489 -26.73 -13.32 -2.75
CA GLY A 489 -27.68 -12.31 -3.22
C GLY A 489 -27.04 -10.95 -3.52
N LEU A 490 -25.76 -10.94 -3.89
CA LEU A 490 -24.99 -9.75 -4.18
C LEU A 490 -24.68 -9.63 -5.67
N SER A 491 -24.63 -8.39 -6.17
CA SER A 491 -24.05 -8.07 -7.46
C SER A 491 -22.74 -7.30 -7.28
N GLN A 492 -21.81 -7.48 -8.21
CA GLN A 492 -20.59 -6.70 -8.25
C GLN A 492 -20.87 -5.20 -8.46
N ASP A 493 -21.92 -4.88 -9.24
CA ASP A 493 -22.34 -3.51 -9.54
C ASP A 493 -22.80 -2.75 -8.29
N ASP A 494 -23.28 -3.45 -7.26
CA ASP A 494 -23.67 -2.85 -5.98
C ASP A 494 -22.52 -2.10 -5.31
N PHE A 495 -21.29 -2.57 -5.55
CA PHE A 495 -20.06 -2.02 -4.99
C PHE A 495 -19.30 -1.12 -5.98
N LEU A 496 -19.54 -1.28 -7.29
CA LEU A 496 -18.85 -0.56 -8.36
C LEU A 496 -19.57 0.72 -8.82
N ARG A 497 -20.87 0.85 -8.53
CA ARG A 497 -21.67 2.04 -8.86
C ARG A 497 -21.14 3.34 -8.23
N GLU A 498 -21.67 4.44 -8.74
CA GLU A 498 -21.59 5.74 -8.07
C GLU A 498 -22.37 5.70 -6.75
N ARG A 499 -21.84 6.38 -5.73
CA ARG A 499 -22.45 6.50 -4.40
C ARG A 499 -22.85 7.93 -4.11
N ARG A 500 -23.94 8.11 -3.35
CA ARG A 500 -24.37 9.46 -2.94
C ARG A 500 -23.46 10.00 -1.85
N LEU A 501 -23.28 11.31 -1.78
CA LEU A 501 -22.41 11.94 -0.77
C LEU A 501 -22.91 11.75 0.67
N ASP A 502 -24.23 11.62 0.86
CA ASP A 502 -24.92 11.37 2.13
C ASP A 502 -25.04 9.87 2.46
N GLU A 503 -24.64 8.98 1.55
CA GLU A 503 -24.65 7.54 1.78
C GLU A 503 -23.68 7.18 2.92
N LYS A 504 -24.11 6.27 3.81
CA LYS A 504 -23.23 5.65 4.80
C LYS A 504 -22.29 4.68 4.09
N LEU A 505 -20.99 4.97 4.11
CA LEU A 505 -19.99 4.12 3.46
C LEU A 505 -19.56 2.99 4.40
N PRO A 506 -19.29 1.77 3.89
CA PRO A 506 -18.90 0.63 4.72
C PRO A 506 -17.69 0.91 5.62
N TRP A 507 -16.68 1.59 5.10
CA TRP A 507 -15.44 1.91 5.81
C TRP A 507 -15.55 3.09 6.79
N GLU A 508 -16.75 3.61 7.07
CA GLU A 508 -16.95 4.65 8.10
C GLU A 508 -16.82 4.11 9.54
N SER A 509 -16.57 2.82 9.74
CA SER A 509 -16.19 2.24 11.05
C SER A 509 -14.79 2.66 11.52
N ILE A 510 -13.98 3.23 10.63
CA ILE A 510 -12.63 3.73 10.91
C ILE A 510 -12.43 5.13 10.36
N THR A 511 -11.41 5.83 10.85
CA THR A 511 -11.02 7.14 10.31
C THR A 511 -9.52 7.27 10.12
N THR A 512 -9.13 7.81 8.97
CA THR A 512 -7.73 8.12 8.65
C THR A 512 -7.29 9.48 9.20
N GLY A 513 -8.19 10.20 9.86
CA GLY A 513 -8.05 11.59 10.27
C GLY A 513 -8.56 12.61 9.23
N VAL A 514 -8.71 12.20 7.96
CA VAL A 514 -9.27 13.06 6.91
C VAL A 514 -10.79 13.07 6.95
N SER A 515 -11.40 14.25 7.10
CA SER A 515 -12.85 14.38 7.20
C SER A 515 -13.61 14.06 5.91
N LYS A 516 -14.83 13.52 6.04
CA LYS A 516 -15.77 13.30 4.91
C LYS A 516 -16.06 14.60 4.14
N ALA A 517 -16.14 15.72 4.86
CA ALA A 517 -16.31 17.06 4.28
C ALA A 517 -15.15 17.44 3.36
N PHE A 518 -13.90 17.14 3.74
CA PHE A 518 -12.72 17.38 2.90
C PHE A 518 -12.75 16.55 1.61
N PHE A 519 -13.05 15.25 1.71
CA PHE A 519 -13.17 14.39 0.53
C PHE A 519 -14.26 14.88 -0.43
N SER A 520 -15.42 15.27 0.09
CA SER A 520 -16.51 15.82 -0.72
C SER A 520 -16.15 17.14 -1.38
N TRP A 521 -15.46 18.03 -0.65
CA TRP A 521 -14.94 19.28 -1.18
C TRP A 521 -13.95 19.04 -2.32
N ASP A 522 -13.03 18.09 -2.17
CA ASP A 522 -12.01 17.78 -3.17
C ASP A 522 -12.62 17.12 -4.43
N LEU A 523 -13.62 16.25 -4.27
CA LEU A 523 -14.40 15.70 -5.39
C LEU A 523 -15.09 16.81 -6.20
N ARG A 524 -15.74 17.77 -5.53
CA ARG A 524 -16.43 18.88 -6.23
C ARG A 524 -15.46 19.74 -7.05
N ARG A 525 -14.21 19.89 -6.59
CA ARG A 525 -13.15 20.56 -7.36
C ARG A 525 -12.72 19.72 -8.55
N ALA A 526 -12.59 18.41 -8.39
CA ALA A 526 -12.30 17.50 -9.49
C ALA A 526 -13.31 17.63 -10.63
N LEU A 527 -14.60 17.69 -10.30
CA LEU A 527 -15.70 17.85 -11.27
C LEU A 527 -15.71 19.21 -11.99
N ARG A 528 -14.89 20.17 -11.55
CA ARG A 528 -14.72 21.50 -12.15
C ARG A 528 -13.33 21.68 -12.79
N ASP A 529 -12.55 20.60 -12.90
CA ASP A 529 -11.15 20.63 -13.33
C ASP A 529 -10.25 21.54 -12.45
N ASP A 530 -10.64 21.77 -11.20
CA ASP A 530 -9.95 22.64 -10.25
C ASP A 530 -8.85 21.89 -9.49
N LEU A 531 -7.70 22.56 -9.29
CA LEU A 531 -6.60 22.04 -8.48
C LEU A 531 -6.81 22.26 -6.98
N THR A 532 -6.11 21.46 -6.18
CA THR A 532 -5.97 21.63 -4.74
C THR A 532 -4.51 21.70 -4.35
N PRO A 533 -4.14 22.54 -3.38
CA PRO A 533 -2.74 22.73 -3.00
C PRO A 533 -2.16 21.45 -2.37
N ALA A 534 -0.83 21.32 -2.47
CA ALA A 534 -0.10 20.26 -1.80
C ALA A 534 -0.19 20.40 -0.27
N CYS A 535 -0.05 19.28 0.42
CA CYS A 535 -0.19 19.09 1.86
C CYS A 535 1.18 19.01 2.57
N PRO A 536 1.33 19.67 3.73
CA PRO A 536 0.43 20.68 4.26
C PRO A 536 0.76 22.04 3.61
N PRO A 537 -0.20 22.81 3.09
CA PRO A 537 0.08 24.23 2.90
C PRO A 537 0.22 24.89 4.27
N ALA A 538 1.01 25.96 4.35
CA ALA A 538 1.27 26.66 5.60
C ALA A 538 -0.04 26.98 6.36
N GLY A 539 -0.11 26.59 7.64
CA GLY A 539 -1.27 26.85 8.52
C GLY A 539 -2.53 26.05 8.19
N CYS A 540 -2.43 24.91 7.50
CA CYS A 540 -3.60 24.13 7.10
C CYS A 540 -4.12 23.18 8.17
N LEU A 541 -5.36 23.40 8.61
CA LEU A 541 -6.15 22.47 9.43
C LEU A 541 -7.38 21.89 8.70
N LYS A 542 -7.60 22.23 7.43
CA LYS A 542 -8.89 21.98 6.71
C LYS A 542 -9.30 20.51 6.60
N CYS A 543 -8.35 19.56 6.66
CA CYS A 543 -8.66 18.14 6.53
C CYS A 543 -8.79 17.40 7.87
N ASN A 544 -8.42 18.01 9.00
CA ASN A 544 -8.35 17.44 10.36
C ASN A 544 -7.32 16.31 10.58
N ALA A 545 -6.47 16.01 9.60
CA ALA A 545 -5.49 14.93 9.73
C ALA A 545 -4.25 15.28 10.59
N CYS A 546 -4.05 16.55 10.93
CA CYS A 546 -2.88 17.05 11.67
C CYS A 546 -3.37 17.92 12.84
N ASP A 547 -2.64 17.90 13.96
CA ASP A 547 -2.84 18.87 15.05
C ASP A 547 -2.19 20.23 14.72
N GLU A 548 -2.51 21.26 15.51
CA GLU A 548 -1.93 22.61 15.35
C GLU A 548 -0.41 22.60 15.46
N GLU A 549 0.13 21.80 16.38
CA GLU A 549 1.56 21.64 16.58
C GLU A 549 2.25 21.16 15.31
N TRP A 550 1.66 20.20 14.59
CA TRP A 550 2.16 19.70 13.31
C TRP A 550 1.95 20.69 12.16
N ALA A 551 0.76 21.30 12.08
CA ALA A 551 0.41 22.23 11.01
C ALA A 551 1.24 23.53 11.02
N LEU A 552 1.78 23.91 12.18
CA LEU A 552 2.58 25.11 12.40
C LEU A 552 4.09 24.85 12.43
N ARG A 553 4.55 23.60 12.20
CA ARG A 553 5.99 23.33 12.13
C ARG A 553 6.63 24.14 11.00
N PRO A 554 7.83 24.70 11.20
CA PRO A 554 8.61 25.24 10.11
C PRO A 554 8.93 24.10 9.13
N ASN A 555 8.09 23.91 8.12
CA ASN A 555 8.36 22.92 7.09
C ASN A 555 9.63 23.33 6.35
N HIS A 556 10.55 22.39 6.14
CA HIS A 556 11.65 22.54 5.18
C HIS A 556 11.15 22.84 3.75
N GLN A 557 9.85 22.65 3.46
CA GLN A 557 9.20 23.06 2.21
C GLN A 557 9.14 24.58 1.99
N ALA A 558 9.54 25.42 2.94
CA ALA A 558 9.71 26.85 2.69
C ALA A 558 10.80 27.18 1.64
N VAL A 559 11.55 26.18 1.14
CA VAL A 559 12.73 26.39 0.29
C VAL A 559 12.50 26.09 -1.21
N LEU A 560 11.33 25.59 -1.66
CA LEU A 560 11.11 25.29 -3.09
C LEU A 560 9.85 25.94 -3.69
N GLY A 561 10.02 27.14 -4.29
CA GLY A 561 9.26 27.64 -5.45
C GLY A 561 7.83 28.18 -5.22
N PRO A 562 7.31 29.07 -6.09
CA PRO A 562 6.27 30.03 -5.73
C PRO A 562 4.86 29.43 -5.65
N ASN A 563 4.16 29.76 -4.57
CA ASN A 563 2.71 29.96 -4.46
C ASN A 563 1.80 29.05 -5.31
N LEU A 564 1.53 27.84 -4.80
CA LEU A 564 0.16 27.34 -4.87
C LEU A 564 -0.56 27.95 -3.66
N GLY A 565 -1.32 29.03 -3.92
CA GLY A 565 -1.90 29.91 -2.91
C GLY A 565 -2.68 29.19 -1.80
N ALA A 566 -2.85 29.90 -0.68
CA ALA A 566 -3.70 29.48 0.42
C ALA A 566 -5.07 29.00 -0.09
N TYR A 567 -5.64 27.99 0.55
CA TYR A 567 -7.00 27.55 0.24
C TYR A 567 -7.96 28.74 0.40
N GLY A 568 -8.48 29.29 -0.70
CA GLY A 568 -9.43 30.42 -0.67
C GLY A 568 -10.63 30.21 0.27
N ASP A 569 -11.22 31.32 0.71
CA ASP A 569 -12.14 31.48 1.85
C ASP A 569 -13.48 30.73 1.81
N ASN A 570 -13.72 29.85 0.83
CA ASN A 570 -15.02 29.19 0.63
C ASN A 570 -15.10 27.76 1.22
N PHE A 571 -14.32 27.42 2.26
CA PHE A 571 -14.53 26.18 3.01
C PHE A 571 -15.58 26.43 4.10
N ILE A 572 -16.82 26.02 3.85
CA ILE A 572 -17.86 25.97 4.86
C ILE A 572 -17.92 24.50 5.31
N PRO A 573 -17.49 24.15 6.53
CA PRO A 573 -17.77 22.84 7.09
C PRO A 573 -19.29 22.65 7.07
N LEU A 574 -19.78 21.58 6.46
CA LEU A 574 -21.17 21.17 6.69
C LEU A 574 -21.23 20.76 8.16
N GLU A 575 -21.72 21.66 9.02
CA GLU A 575 -22.19 21.29 10.35
C GLU A 575 -23.21 20.17 10.14
N VAL A 576 -22.87 18.98 10.64
CA VAL A 576 -23.85 17.91 10.81
C VAL A 576 -24.80 18.44 11.87
N SER A 577 -25.96 18.93 11.43
CA SER A 577 -27.03 19.32 12.35
C SER A 577 -27.41 18.09 13.15
N SER A 578 -27.07 18.09 14.44
CA SER A 578 -27.63 17.18 15.42
C SER A 578 -29.10 17.55 15.62
N GLN A 579 -29.99 16.73 15.04
CA GLN A 579 -31.34 16.51 15.56
C GLN A 579 -31.61 15.01 15.59
#